data_AF-A0A7R9T7U7-F1
#
_entry.id   AF-A0A7R9T7U7-F1
#
_cell.length_a   1.000
_cell.length_b   1.000
_cell.length_c   1.000
_cell.angle_alpha   90.00
_cell.angle_beta   90.00
_cell.angle_gamma   90.00
#
_symmetry.space_group_name_H-M   'P 1'
#
loop_
_entity.id
_entity.type
_entity.pdbx_description
1 polymer ?
#
loop_
_entity_poly.entity_id
_entity_poly.type
_entity_poly.pdbx_seq_one_letter_code
_entity_poly.pdbx_strand_id
1 'polypeptide(L)'
;ADAAGADEGITIRIPSPAQVARAAQRKASELQEKVTSQLGGGERSDAQEQKKRAKKAAESAKKAEAAKKAAKAKKIGVPRSALPPGSVVRRVAGSTGGQAQYVATLPNGKLVRVQPPGLVDSAAPWLALGVLGFGVYKLIQFVNDGSARGVFARQTRGQRVVYDRTLGGRAITLKGEAARPRRRTSVWSDAATASERGKSEAEVLSDMAAVPSSLSGSGGSVLPTWWPEPVQRTKVQSDFGAEAAQTVWRGISSARLSGRDPSLLDLQKLRQVCDDFGVGVSVPSGTERDAVMRSGVKAAVDAVESGSGGTLTSVSSARSFVSGLALDLGVEPERAATMLAAAVAAKCRGSILGATARLRAQDDLGAIRALKGMSRLLAALPPAEGSAELGLVADTLGPRVKLSEREALLELYATADVGETRATASEALGLRSS
;
A
#
# COMPACT_ATOMS: atom_id res chain seq x y z
N ALA A 1 -67.03 61.79 -35.20
CA ALA A 1 -66.99 62.69 -34.05
C ALA A 1 -67.62 61.97 -32.88
N ASP A 2 -66.97 62.05 -31.72
CA ASP A 2 -67.43 61.72 -30.37
C ASP A 2 -67.61 60.22 -30.05
N ALA A 3 -66.82 59.56 -29.20
CA ALA A 3 -66.38 59.82 -27.82
C ALA A 3 -67.50 59.70 -26.77
N ALA A 4 -67.60 58.52 -26.14
CA ALA A 4 -68.12 58.26 -24.79
C ALA A 4 -67.63 56.85 -24.40
N GLY A 5 -66.89 56.60 -23.31
CA GLY A 5 -66.78 57.30 -22.03
C GLY A 5 -67.54 56.51 -20.96
N ALA A 6 -66.97 55.41 -20.46
CA ALA A 6 -67.47 54.68 -19.30
C ALA A 6 -66.30 54.38 -18.34
N ASP A 7 -66.25 55.18 -17.27
CA ASP A 7 -65.41 55.03 -16.09
C ASP A 7 -65.82 53.77 -15.31
N GLU A 8 -64.91 52.80 -15.17
CA GLU A 8 -64.97 51.80 -14.10
C GLU A 8 -63.80 52.04 -13.12
N GLY A 9 -64.12 52.70 -12.01
CA GLY A 9 -63.17 52.97 -10.92
C GLY A 9 -62.72 51.69 -10.23
N ILE A 10 -61.45 51.32 -10.44
CA ILE A 10 -60.77 50.23 -9.72
C ILE A 10 -60.56 50.67 -8.26
N THR A 11 -61.36 50.11 -7.36
CA THR A 11 -61.21 50.34 -5.92
C THR A 11 -60.16 49.39 -5.34
N ILE A 12 -58.93 49.89 -5.18
CA ILE A 12 -57.84 49.15 -4.54
C ILE A 12 -58.09 49.11 -3.02
N ARG A 13 -58.54 47.95 -2.51
CA ARG A 13 -58.63 47.70 -1.06
C ARG A 13 -57.23 47.40 -0.51
N ILE A 14 -56.64 48.39 0.15
CA ILE A 14 -55.41 48.22 0.91
C ILE A 14 -55.71 47.33 2.13
N PRO A 15 -55.03 46.18 2.31
CA PRO A 15 -55.28 45.30 3.45
C PRO A 15 -54.91 46.00 4.76
N SER A 16 -55.76 45.81 5.77
CA SER A 16 -55.55 46.37 7.10
C SER A 16 -54.22 45.87 7.70
N PRO A 17 -53.46 46.70 8.44
CA PRO A 17 -52.21 46.30 9.09
C PRO A 17 -52.34 45.03 9.93
N ALA A 18 -53.50 44.79 10.53
CA ALA A 18 -53.79 43.60 11.31
C ALA A 18 -53.80 42.31 10.48
N GLN A 19 -54.21 42.38 9.20
CA GLN A 19 -54.19 41.24 8.29
C GLN A 19 -52.76 40.92 7.82
N VAL A 20 -51.94 41.95 7.60
CA VAL A 20 -50.52 41.78 7.24
C VAL A 20 -49.74 41.16 8.41
N ALA A 21 -50.01 41.60 9.65
CA ALA A 21 -49.36 41.04 10.84
C ALA A 21 -49.69 39.55 11.06
N ARG A 22 -50.95 39.15 10.85
CA ARG A 22 -51.37 37.74 10.96
C ARG A 22 -50.76 36.86 9.87
N ALA A 23 -50.63 37.38 8.65
CA ALA A 23 -49.97 36.67 7.56
C ALA A 23 -48.46 36.48 7.82
N ALA A 24 -47.80 37.48 8.41
CA ALA A 24 -46.40 37.39 8.81
C ALA A 24 -46.18 36.35 9.92
N GLN A 25 -47.05 36.32 10.94
CA GLN A 25 -46.97 35.33 12.02
C GLN A 25 -47.14 33.89 11.52
N ARG A 26 -48.04 33.64 10.57
CA ARG A 26 -48.22 32.30 9.97
C ARG A 26 -46.99 31.84 9.19
N LYS A 27 -46.35 32.73 8.43
CA LYS A 27 -45.10 32.39 7.73
C LYS A 27 -43.94 32.14 8.69
N ALA A 28 -43.89 32.86 9.81
CA ALA A 28 -42.86 32.65 10.83
C ALA A 28 -43.00 31.27 11.52
N SER A 29 -44.23 30.85 11.85
CA SER A 29 -44.45 29.51 12.43
C SER A 29 -44.13 28.38 11.45
N GLU A 30 -44.45 28.55 10.17
CA GLU A 30 -44.19 27.54 9.13
C GLU A 30 -42.67 27.37 8.87
N LEU A 31 -41.90 28.45 8.99
CA LEU A 31 -40.43 28.40 8.91
C LEU A 31 -39.81 27.74 10.14
N GLN A 32 -40.35 27.97 11.34
CA GLN A 32 -39.86 27.30 12.55
C GLN A 32 -40.12 25.78 12.53
N GLU A 33 -41.25 25.34 11.99
CA GLU A 33 -41.56 23.92 11.82
C GLU A 33 -40.64 23.25 10.78
N LYS A 34 -40.33 23.94 9.67
CA LYS A 34 -39.36 23.45 8.68
C LYS A 34 -37.95 23.34 9.26
N VAL A 35 -37.49 24.30 10.06
CA VAL A 35 -36.16 24.27 10.69
C VAL A 35 -36.04 23.14 11.73
N THR A 36 -37.09 22.92 12.53
CA THR A 36 -37.06 21.82 13.52
C THR A 36 -37.15 20.43 12.88
N SER A 37 -37.87 20.29 11.75
CA SER A 37 -37.92 19.03 11.00
C SER A 37 -36.60 18.65 10.31
N GLN A 38 -35.77 19.64 9.92
CA GLN A 38 -34.47 19.38 9.28
C GLN A 38 -33.34 19.04 10.25
N LEU A 39 -33.41 19.49 11.51
CA LEU A 39 -32.35 19.26 12.50
C LEU A 39 -32.52 17.94 13.29
N GLY A 40 -33.71 17.33 13.32
CA GLY A 40 -33.99 16.13 14.11
C GLY A 40 -33.42 14.80 13.60
N GLY A 41 -32.86 14.76 12.38
CA GLY A 41 -32.39 13.52 11.74
C GLY A 41 -30.91 13.18 11.93
N GLY A 42 -30.03 14.18 12.12
CA GLY A 42 -28.57 13.99 12.13
C GLY A 42 -27.96 13.74 13.51
N GLU A 43 -28.40 14.46 14.54
CA GLU A 43 -27.70 14.50 15.84
C GLU A 43 -27.79 13.19 16.64
N ARG A 44 -28.81 12.35 16.39
CA ARG A 44 -28.95 11.05 17.07
C ARG A 44 -27.93 10.03 16.59
N SER A 45 -27.48 10.11 15.33
CA SER A 45 -26.45 9.21 14.78
C SER A 45 -25.07 9.54 15.34
N ASP A 46 -24.71 10.81 15.38
CA ASP A 46 -23.39 11.26 15.81
C ASP A 46 -23.20 11.10 17.33
N ALA A 47 -24.24 11.37 18.13
CA ALA A 47 -24.22 11.11 19.56
C ALA A 47 -24.07 9.62 19.89
N GLN A 48 -24.65 8.73 19.07
CA GLN A 48 -24.54 7.28 19.25
C GLN A 48 -23.16 6.76 18.82
N GLU A 49 -22.55 7.35 17.78
CA GLU A 49 -21.19 7.02 17.36
C GLU A 49 -20.13 7.52 18.35
N GLN A 50 -20.29 8.73 18.91
CA GLN A 50 -19.41 9.25 19.96
C GLN A 50 -19.48 8.39 21.23
N LYS A 51 -20.66 7.93 21.65
CA LYS A 51 -20.81 6.99 22.78
C LYS A 51 -20.11 5.65 22.52
N LYS A 52 -20.17 5.13 21.29
CA LYS A 52 -19.44 3.89 20.91
C LYS A 52 -17.92 4.09 20.95
N ARG A 53 -17.41 5.22 20.45
CA ARG A 53 -15.98 5.56 20.48
C ARG A 53 -15.46 5.73 21.91
N ALA A 54 -16.20 6.44 22.77
CA ALA A 54 -15.85 6.62 24.18
C ALA A 54 -15.80 5.27 24.95
N LYS A 55 -16.77 4.38 24.70
CA LYS A 55 -16.79 3.04 25.32
C LYS A 55 -15.58 2.19 24.90
N LYS A 56 -15.22 2.22 23.61
CA LYS A 56 -14.05 1.50 23.08
C LYS A 56 -12.73 2.03 23.65
N ALA A 57 -12.61 3.36 23.81
CA ALA A 57 -11.44 3.98 24.43
C ALA A 57 -11.29 3.54 25.91
N ALA A 58 -12.38 3.56 26.69
CA ALA A 58 -12.36 3.14 28.09
C ALA A 58 -11.98 1.65 28.27
N GLU A 59 -12.43 0.77 27.38
CA GLU A 59 -12.07 -0.64 27.43
C GLU A 59 -10.57 -0.87 27.10
N SER A 60 -10.02 -0.11 26.16
CA SER A 60 -8.60 -0.18 25.81
C SER A 60 -7.70 0.32 26.95
N ALA A 61 -8.12 1.36 27.69
CA ALA A 61 -7.41 1.86 28.86
C ALA A 61 -7.38 0.83 30.00
N LYS A 62 -8.51 0.16 30.27
CA LYS A 62 -8.58 -0.91 31.29
C LYS A 62 -7.67 -2.10 30.95
N LYS A 63 -7.61 -2.51 29.67
CA LYS A 63 -6.69 -3.58 29.22
C LYS A 63 -5.21 -3.18 29.38
N ALA A 64 -4.86 -1.92 29.08
CA ALA A 64 -3.51 -1.42 29.25
C ALA A 64 -3.08 -1.37 30.74
N GLU A 65 -3.99 -1.01 31.65
CA GLU A 65 -3.71 -1.00 33.09
C GLU A 65 -3.56 -2.43 33.66
N ALA A 66 -4.40 -3.37 33.21
CA ALA A 66 -4.28 -4.79 33.59
C ALA A 66 -2.94 -5.39 33.12
N ALA A 67 -2.47 -5.06 31.91
CA ALA A 67 -1.18 -5.49 31.41
C ALA A 67 -0.01 -4.92 32.23
N LYS A 68 -0.09 -3.66 32.66
CA LYS A 68 0.91 -3.04 33.55
C LYS A 68 0.95 -3.71 34.93
N LYS A 69 -0.21 -4.05 35.50
CA LYS A 69 -0.30 -4.78 36.78
C LYS A 69 0.27 -6.21 36.67
N ALA A 70 0.01 -6.91 35.57
CA ALA A 70 0.59 -8.24 35.32
C ALA A 70 2.12 -8.20 35.14
N ALA A 71 2.66 -7.16 34.49
CA ALA A 71 4.11 -6.97 34.35
C ALA A 71 4.80 -6.66 35.68
N LYS A 72 4.13 -5.95 36.60
CA LYS A 72 4.67 -5.60 37.92
C LYS A 72 4.66 -6.76 38.92
N ALA A 73 3.75 -7.72 38.76
CA ALA A 73 3.67 -8.93 39.59
C ALA A 73 4.73 -10.01 39.27
N LYS A 74 5.49 -9.86 38.18
CA LYS A 74 6.46 -10.87 37.70
C LYS A 74 7.91 -10.63 38.15
N LYS A 75 8.16 -9.68 39.06
CA LYS A 75 9.49 -9.45 39.66
C LYS A 75 9.45 -9.71 41.15
N ILE A 76 10.54 -10.30 41.65
CA ILE A 76 10.86 -10.67 43.03
C ILE A 76 10.60 -12.15 43.35
N GLY A 77 11.44 -13.01 42.77
CA GLY A 77 11.85 -14.27 43.38
C GLY A 77 13.37 -14.24 43.47
N VAL A 78 13.94 -14.40 44.67
CA VAL A 78 15.40 -14.46 44.84
C VAL A 78 15.84 -15.90 44.53
N PRO A 79 16.83 -16.10 43.64
CA PRO A 79 17.33 -17.43 43.33
C PRO A 79 17.98 -18.05 44.58
N ARG A 80 17.81 -19.36 44.78
CA ARG A 80 18.32 -20.08 45.97
C ARG A 80 19.85 -19.96 46.12
N SER A 81 20.58 -19.78 45.01
CA SER A 81 22.03 -19.56 45.00
C SER A 81 22.47 -18.23 45.62
N ALA A 82 21.56 -17.26 45.77
CA ALA A 82 21.84 -15.96 46.38
C ALA A 82 21.52 -15.91 47.88
N LEU A 83 21.19 -17.04 48.52
CA LEU A 83 20.93 -17.09 49.96
C LEU A 83 22.24 -17.26 50.75
N PRO A 84 22.42 -16.53 51.87
CA PRO A 84 23.59 -16.68 52.72
C PRO A 84 23.66 -18.07 53.39
N PRO A 85 24.86 -18.58 53.69
CA PRO A 85 25.03 -19.87 54.35
C PRO A 85 24.30 -19.88 55.71
N GLY A 86 23.54 -20.94 55.98
CA GLY A 86 22.73 -21.10 57.20
C GLY A 86 21.23 -20.79 57.05
N SER A 87 20.74 -20.36 55.88
CA SER A 87 19.30 -20.16 55.66
C SER A 87 18.53 -21.49 55.57
N VAL A 88 17.41 -21.61 56.28
CA VAL A 88 16.56 -22.82 56.27
C VAL A 88 15.40 -22.60 55.30
N VAL A 89 15.30 -23.44 54.26
CA VAL A 89 14.20 -23.40 53.27
C VAL A 89 13.13 -24.42 53.66
N ARG A 90 11.88 -23.97 53.85
CA ARG A 90 10.73 -24.85 54.11
C ARG A 90 9.68 -24.71 53.01
N ARG A 91 9.03 -25.83 52.70
CA ARG A 91 7.84 -25.86 51.84
C ARG A 91 6.63 -25.52 52.70
N VAL A 92 5.85 -24.52 52.27
CA VAL A 92 4.62 -24.15 52.98
C VAL A 92 3.44 -24.85 52.28
N ALA A 93 2.77 -25.75 53.00
CA ALA A 93 1.56 -26.42 52.53
C ALA A 93 0.36 -25.49 52.78
N GLY A 94 -0.36 -25.09 51.73
CA GLY A 94 -1.57 -24.26 51.87
C GLY A 94 -1.87 -23.24 50.76
N SER A 95 -1.21 -23.30 49.59
CA SER A 95 -1.51 -22.38 48.48
C SER A 95 -2.65 -22.93 47.61
N THR A 96 -3.83 -22.32 47.66
CA THR A 96 -4.93 -22.49 46.71
C THR A 96 -4.44 -22.17 45.30
N GLY A 97 -4.17 -23.20 44.50
CA GLY A 97 -3.65 -23.05 43.12
C GLY A 97 -2.62 -24.09 42.66
N GLY A 98 -2.35 -25.14 43.44
CA GLY A 98 -1.55 -26.30 42.96
C GLY A 98 -0.04 -26.07 42.81
N GLN A 99 0.46 -24.84 43.00
CA GLN A 99 1.90 -24.57 43.00
C GLN A 99 2.47 -24.54 44.43
N ALA A 100 3.48 -25.38 44.67
CA ALA A 100 4.23 -25.41 45.92
C ALA A 100 5.01 -24.10 46.11
N GLN A 101 4.77 -23.39 47.21
CA GLN A 101 5.54 -22.21 47.58
C GLN A 101 6.64 -22.58 48.57
N TYR A 102 7.85 -22.05 48.34
CA TYR A 102 9.00 -22.23 49.22
C TYR A 102 9.33 -20.89 49.88
N VAL A 103 9.62 -20.92 51.18
CA VAL A 103 10.03 -19.75 51.95
C VAL A 103 11.33 -20.09 52.67
N ALA A 104 12.32 -19.20 52.58
CA ALA A 104 13.56 -19.30 53.34
C ALA A 104 13.53 -18.34 54.52
N THR A 105 13.94 -18.83 55.67
CA THR A 105 14.20 -18.00 56.85
C THR A 105 15.69 -17.64 56.84
N LEU A 106 15.98 -16.34 56.76
CA LEU A 106 17.32 -15.80 56.87
C LEU A 106 17.80 -15.85 58.33
N PRO A 107 19.11 -15.79 58.61
CA PRO A 107 19.67 -15.82 59.97
C PRO A 107 19.15 -14.70 60.88
N ASN A 108 18.67 -13.59 60.28
CA ASN A 108 18.06 -12.47 60.97
C ASN A 108 16.54 -12.62 61.20
N GLY A 109 15.98 -13.82 60.98
CA GLY A 109 14.55 -14.11 61.17
C GLY A 109 13.62 -13.63 60.06
N LYS A 110 14.13 -12.96 59.01
CA LYS A 110 13.29 -12.51 57.88
C LYS A 110 12.94 -13.67 56.96
N LEU A 111 11.66 -13.75 56.58
CA LEU A 111 11.13 -14.72 55.63
C LEU A 111 11.18 -14.16 54.20
N VAL A 112 11.82 -14.88 53.29
CA VAL A 112 11.91 -14.52 51.86
C VAL A 112 11.32 -15.63 51.02
N ARG A 113 10.53 -15.27 50.01
CA ARG A 113 9.93 -16.24 49.08
C ARG A 113 10.99 -16.71 48.08
N VAL A 114 11.17 -18.03 48.00
CA VAL A 114 12.19 -18.68 47.17
C VAL A 114 11.52 -19.42 46.03
N GLN A 115 12.13 -19.36 44.86
CA GLN A 115 11.65 -20.05 43.67
C GLN A 115 11.85 -21.58 43.83
N PRO A 116 10.88 -22.42 43.40
CA PRO A 116 10.98 -23.87 43.55
C PRO A 116 12.21 -24.44 42.82
N PRO A 117 12.92 -25.42 43.42
CA PRO A 117 14.00 -26.12 42.74
C PRO A 117 13.39 -27.08 41.72
N GLY A 118 13.44 -26.72 40.45
CA GLY A 118 12.92 -27.58 39.38
C GLY A 118 12.55 -26.82 38.12
N LEU A 119 13.54 -26.22 37.47
CA LEU A 119 13.75 -26.34 36.02
C LEU A 119 15.19 -25.89 35.79
N VAL A 120 16.07 -26.86 35.63
CA VAL A 120 17.46 -26.63 35.24
C VAL A 120 17.49 -25.74 34.00
N ASP A 121 18.22 -24.64 34.11
CA ASP A 121 18.74 -23.87 32.97
C ASP A 121 19.61 -24.79 32.12
N SER A 122 18.98 -25.51 31.21
CA SER A 122 19.61 -25.97 29.98
C SER A 122 18.88 -25.30 28.83
N ALA A 123 19.15 -24.01 28.68
CA ALA A 123 18.87 -23.28 27.45
C ALA A 123 19.83 -23.72 26.31
N ALA A 124 20.72 -24.68 26.53
CA ALA A 124 21.65 -25.18 25.51
C ALA A 124 21.01 -26.07 24.42
N PRO A 125 20.15 -27.08 24.71
CA PRO A 125 19.50 -27.87 23.66
C PRO A 125 18.41 -27.10 22.89
N TRP A 126 17.73 -26.14 23.55
CA TRP A 126 16.69 -25.32 22.89
C TRP A 126 17.28 -24.16 22.08
N LEU A 127 18.43 -23.61 22.47
CA LEU A 127 19.18 -22.69 21.59
C LEU A 127 19.84 -23.45 20.44
N ALA A 128 20.27 -24.70 20.60
CA ALA A 128 20.80 -25.49 19.48
C ALA A 128 19.70 -25.87 18.46
N LEU A 129 18.51 -26.29 18.92
CA LEU A 129 17.35 -26.55 18.04
C LEU A 129 16.72 -25.26 17.50
N GLY A 130 16.76 -24.17 18.25
CA GLY A 130 16.31 -22.85 17.82
C GLY A 130 17.24 -22.22 16.78
N VAL A 131 18.56 -22.39 16.90
CA VAL A 131 19.57 -21.88 15.95
C VAL A 131 19.64 -22.78 14.70
N LEU A 132 19.50 -24.11 14.81
CA LEU A 132 19.34 -24.99 13.63
C LEU A 132 17.98 -24.80 12.95
N GLY A 133 16.89 -24.67 13.71
CA GLY A 133 15.55 -24.44 13.18
C GLY A 133 15.40 -23.07 12.52
N PHE A 134 15.95 -22.01 13.13
CA PHE A 134 15.95 -20.67 12.54
C PHE A 134 16.94 -20.55 11.38
N GLY A 135 18.08 -21.26 11.43
CA GLY A 135 19.03 -21.36 10.33
C GLY A 135 18.45 -22.07 9.12
N VAL A 136 17.76 -23.20 9.32
CA VAL A 136 17.06 -23.94 8.24
C VAL A 136 15.84 -23.15 7.74
N TYR A 137 15.08 -22.49 8.61
CA TYR A 137 13.97 -21.61 8.20
C TYR A 137 14.45 -20.38 7.41
N LYS A 138 15.58 -19.76 7.82
CA LYS A 138 16.21 -18.67 7.06
C LYS A 138 16.87 -19.15 5.78
N LEU A 139 17.40 -20.37 5.72
CA LEU A 139 17.95 -20.95 4.49
C LEU A 139 16.85 -21.31 3.49
N ILE A 140 15.71 -21.83 3.97
CA ILE A 140 14.51 -22.08 3.15
C ILE A 140 13.91 -20.76 2.65
N GLN A 141 13.87 -19.71 3.48
CA GLN A 141 13.48 -18.37 3.01
C GLN A 141 14.50 -17.76 2.06
N PHE A 142 15.81 -17.93 2.28
CA PHE A 142 16.86 -17.41 1.40
C PHE A 142 16.93 -18.13 0.04
N VAL A 143 16.49 -19.39 -0.02
CA VAL A 143 16.35 -20.16 -1.26
C VAL A 143 15.01 -19.87 -1.97
N ASN A 144 13.94 -19.53 -1.23
CA ASN A 144 12.65 -19.11 -1.82
C ASN A 144 12.61 -17.64 -2.25
N ASP A 145 13.36 -16.74 -1.60
CA ASP A 145 13.34 -15.29 -1.85
C ASP A 145 14.32 -14.85 -2.95
N GLY A 146 14.88 -15.77 -3.75
CA GLY A 146 15.65 -15.45 -4.96
C GLY A 146 16.94 -14.62 -4.79
N SER A 147 17.31 -14.21 -3.58
CA SER A 147 18.33 -13.17 -3.33
C SER A 147 19.79 -13.68 -3.30
N ALA A 148 20.07 -14.90 -3.74
CA ALA A 148 21.38 -15.55 -3.56
C ALA A 148 22.18 -15.80 -4.86
N ARG A 149 22.04 -14.96 -5.90
CA ARG A 149 22.88 -15.06 -7.11
C ARG A 149 23.55 -13.76 -7.57
N GLY A 150 23.54 -12.70 -6.75
CA GLY A 150 23.92 -11.35 -7.19
C GLY A 150 25.27 -10.79 -6.74
N VAL A 151 26.15 -11.54 -6.07
CA VAL A 151 27.42 -10.97 -5.57
C VAL A 151 28.60 -11.86 -5.95
N PHE A 152 29.51 -11.31 -6.74
CA PHE A 152 30.67 -11.91 -7.43
C PHE A 152 30.42 -12.49 -8.83
N ALA A 153 30.17 -11.60 -9.79
CA ALA A 153 30.58 -11.81 -11.18
C ALA A 153 30.92 -10.47 -11.84
N ARG A 154 32.13 -9.93 -11.58
CA ARG A 154 32.76 -8.99 -12.51
C ARG A 154 33.16 -9.81 -13.73
N GLN A 155 32.31 -9.80 -14.75
CA GLN A 155 32.46 -10.53 -15.99
C GLN A 155 33.55 -9.84 -16.85
N THR A 156 34.79 -10.31 -16.75
CA THR A 156 35.74 -10.18 -17.86
C THR A 156 35.30 -11.17 -18.94
N ARG A 157 34.94 -10.65 -20.11
CA ARG A 157 34.44 -11.44 -21.25
C ARG A 157 35.49 -12.47 -21.69
N GLY A 158 35.08 -13.73 -21.82
CA GLY A 158 35.78 -14.73 -22.64
C GLY A 158 36.40 -15.94 -21.94
N GLN A 159 36.30 -16.07 -20.61
CA GLN A 159 36.84 -17.24 -19.90
C GLN A 159 35.79 -17.85 -18.98
N ARG A 160 35.56 -19.17 -19.12
CA ARG A 160 34.73 -19.96 -18.21
C ARG A 160 35.66 -20.82 -17.37
N VAL A 161 35.66 -20.56 -16.06
CA VAL A 161 36.38 -21.37 -15.08
C VAL A 161 35.39 -22.39 -14.53
N VAL A 162 35.74 -23.68 -14.63
CA VAL A 162 34.95 -24.77 -14.05
C VAL A 162 35.79 -25.46 -12.98
N TYR A 163 35.19 -25.65 -11.81
CA TYR A 163 35.81 -26.35 -10.69
C TYR A 163 35.33 -27.79 -10.70
N ASP A 164 36.24 -28.71 -11.01
CA ASP A 164 35.97 -30.14 -10.96
C ASP A 164 36.27 -30.67 -9.55
N ARG A 165 35.28 -31.36 -8.95
CA ARG A 165 35.41 -31.96 -7.62
C ARG A 165 36.26 -33.23 -7.62
N THR A 166 36.51 -33.83 -8.79
CA THR A 166 37.35 -35.03 -8.93
C THR A 166 38.85 -34.73 -9.02
N LEU A 167 39.23 -33.45 -9.16
CA LEU A 167 40.63 -33.01 -9.27
C LEU A 167 41.15 -32.26 -8.02
N GLY A 168 40.58 -32.55 -6.85
CA GLY A 168 41.04 -31.96 -5.59
C GLY A 168 40.84 -30.44 -5.49
N GLY A 169 39.85 -29.88 -6.19
CA GLY A 169 39.50 -28.46 -6.10
C GLY A 169 40.34 -27.53 -6.97
N ARG A 170 41.11 -28.05 -7.93
CA ARG A 170 41.82 -27.22 -8.91
C ARG A 170 40.88 -26.68 -9.97
N ALA A 171 41.03 -25.38 -10.26
CA ALA A 171 40.26 -24.68 -11.28
C ALA A 171 40.88 -24.91 -12.67
N ILE A 172 40.07 -25.34 -13.64
CA ILE A 172 40.50 -25.44 -15.04
C ILE A 172 39.86 -24.29 -15.82
N THR A 173 40.70 -23.50 -16.49
CA THR A 173 40.25 -22.37 -17.32
C THR A 173 40.15 -22.83 -18.76
N LEU A 174 38.94 -22.90 -19.30
CA LEU A 174 38.72 -23.19 -20.72
C LEU A 174 38.70 -21.87 -21.49
N LYS A 175 39.58 -21.73 -22.48
CA LYS A 175 39.52 -20.63 -23.45
C LYS A 175 38.39 -20.92 -24.44
N GLY A 176 37.33 -20.13 -24.41
CA GLY A 176 36.23 -20.25 -25.36
C GLY A 176 36.66 -19.77 -26.74
N GLU A 177 36.59 -20.65 -27.73
CA GLU A 177 36.76 -20.30 -29.14
C GLU A 177 35.62 -19.37 -29.58
N ALA A 178 35.98 -18.30 -30.29
CA ALA A 178 35.08 -17.21 -30.63
C ALA A 178 33.91 -17.69 -31.51
N ALA A 179 32.69 -17.64 -30.98
CA ALA A 179 31.47 -17.89 -31.75
C ALA A 179 31.32 -16.82 -32.85
N ARG A 180 31.33 -17.27 -34.10
CA ARG A 180 31.04 -16.48 -35.30
C ARG A 180 29.66 -15.77 -35.19
N PRO A 181 29.48 -14.60 -35.83
CA PRO A 181 28.24 -13.83 -35.73
C PRO A 181 27.08 -14.58 -36.41
N ARG A 182 26.11 -15.02 -35.61
CA ARG A 182 24.86 -15.61 -36.12
C ARG A 182 23.97 -14.50 -36.66
N ARG A 183 23.62 -14.61 -37.95
CA ARG A 183 22.55 -13.86 -38.61
C ARG A 183 21.23 -13.99 -37.82
N ARG A 184 20.48 -12.88 -37.78
CA ARG A 184 19.11 -12.78 -37.27
C ARG A 184 18.22 -13.85 -37.93
N THR A 185 17.68 -14.75 -37.13
CA THR A 185 16.39 -15.41 -37.38
C THR A 185 15.64 -15.46 -36.06
N SER A 186 14.39 -15.02 -36.11
CA SER A 186 13.40 -14.97 -35.03
C SER A 186 13.33 -16.26 -34.21
N VAL A 187 13.63 -16.16 -32.92
CA VAL A 187 13.32 -17.19 -31.91
C VAL A 187 12.69 -16.47 -30.72
N TRP A 188 11.41 -16.15 -30.87
CA TRP A 188 10.49 -15.77 -29.80
C TRP A 188 9.51 -16.92 -29.66
N SER A 189 9.87 -17.92 -28.87
CA SER A 189 8.92 -18.97 -28.46
C SER A 189 9.37 -19.80 -27.25
N ASP A 190 10.66 -19.97 -26.97
CA ASP A 190 11.07 -20.97 -25.96
C ASP A 190 11.73 -20.45 -24.67
N ALA A 191 11.87 -19.14 -24.48
CA ALA A 191 12.48 -18.59 -23.25
C ALA A 191 11.49 -18.20 -22.15
N ALA A 192 10.16 -18.28 -22.41
CA ALA A 192 9.13 -17.84 -21.46
C ALA A 192 8.64 -18.95 -20.49
N THR A 193 9.11 -20.20 -20.62
CA THR A 193 8.50 -21.34 -19.92
C THR A 193 9.28 -21.86 -18.70
N ALA A 194 10.44 -21.29 -18.37
CA ALA A 194 11.21 -21.72 -17.20
C ALA A 194 11.43 -20.56 -16.22
N SER A 195 10.67 -20.57 -15.12
CA SER A 195 10.87 -19.76 -13.89
C SER A 195 10.04 -18.48 -13.70
N GLU A 196 8.70 -18.62 -13.69
CA GLU A 196 7.79 -17.58 -13.15
C GLU A 196 6.85 -18.08 -12.03
N ARG A 197 7.15 -19.24 -11.45
CA ARG A 197 6.37 -19.83 -10.36
C ARG A 197 6.95 -19.36 -9.03
N GLY A 198 6.79 -18.09 -8.70
CA GLY A 198 7.25 -17.56 -7.40
C GLY A 198 7.51 -16.05 -7.31
N LYS A 199 7.45 -15.29 -8.41
CA LYS A 199 7.76 -13.87 -8.36
C LYS A 199 6.73 -13.09 -7.55
N SER A 200 7.20 -12.28 -6.61
CA SER A 200 6.35 -11.37 -5.84
C SER A 200 5.82 -10.24 -6.73
N GLU A 201 4.70 -9.62 -6.36
CA GLU A 201 4.14 -8.46 -7.10
C GLU A 201 5.18 -7.34 -7.31
N ALA A 202 6.13 -7.19 -6.37
CA ALA A 202 7.24 -6.25 -6.45
C ALA A 202 8.32 -6.63 -7.50
N GLU A 203 8.54 -7.92 -7.72
CA GLU A 203 9.45 -8.41 -8.77
C GLU A 203 8.80 -8.31 -10.14
N VAL A 204 7.48 -8.55 -10.25
CA VAL A 204 6.74 -8.33 -11.51
C VAL A 204 6.75 -6.84 -11.87
N LEU A 205 6.58 -5.94 -10.89
CA LEU A 205 6.73 -4.50 -11.08
C LEU A 205 8.16 -4.10 -11.48
N SER A 206 9.18 -4.76 -10.92
CA SER A 206 10.57 -4.49 -11.27
C SER A 206 10.94 -5.03 -12.66
N ASP A 207 10.47 -6.21 -13.04
CA ASP A 207 10.70 -6.80 -14.36
C ASP A 207 9.94 -6.05 -15.47
N MET A 208 8.70 -5.60 -15.21
CA MET A 208 7.95 -4.74 -16.14
C MET A 208 8.56 -3.34 -16.26
N ALA A 209 9.15 -2.79 -15.19
CA ALA A 209 9.85 -1.51 -15.22
C ALA A 209 11.31 -1.62 -15.72
N ALA A 210 11.87 -2.83 -15.78
CA ALA A 210 13.22 -3.12 -16.26
C ALA A 210 13.26 -3.45 -17.77
N VAL A 211 12.14 -3.29 -18.48
CA VAL A 211 12.14 -3.33 -19.95
C VAL A 211 13.17 -2.31 -20.45
N PRO A 212 14.23 -2.75 -21.15
CA PRO A 212 15.21 -1.82 -21.65
C PRO A 212 14.52 -0.88 -22.64
N SER A 213 14.79 0.41 -22.50
CA SER A 213 14.35 1.50 -23.40
C SER A 213 14.69 1.28 -24.88
N SER A 214 15.35 0.16 -25.24
CA SER A 214 15.73 -0.23 -26.60
C SER A 214 14.57 -0.72 -27.48
N LEU A 215 13.33 -0.83 -26.96
CA LEU A 215 12.13 -0.98 -27.80
C LEU A 215 11.45 0.35 -28.13
N SER A 216 11.96 1.48 -27.61
CA SER A 216 11.58 2.81 -28.09
C SER A 216 12.34 3.09 -29.39
N GLY A 217 11.78 2.63 -30.50
CA GLY A 217 12.23 3.04 -31.82
C GLY A 217 11.95 4.53 -31.99
N SER A 218 12.99 5.35 -31.88
CA SER A 218 13.15 6.67 -32.53
C SER A 218 11.86 7.41 -32.89
N GLY A 219 11.01 7.66 -31.91
CA GLY A 219 9.88 8.58 -31.97
C GLY A 219 9.96 9.43 -30.71
N GLY A 220 9.97 10.75 -30.85
CA GLY A 220 10.07 11.68 -29.73
C GLY A 220 9.15 11.25 -28.59
N SER A 221 9.66 11.34 -27.38
CA SER A 221 8.98 10.85 -26.19
C SER A 221 7.72 11.66 -25.90
N VAL A 222 6.59 11.15 -26.41
CA VAL A 222 5.28 11.77 -26.22
C VAL A 222 4.77 11.34 -24.85
N LEU A 223 4.67 12.29 -23.91
CA LEU A 223 3.96 12.06 -22.66
C LEU A 223 2.52 11.63 -22.99
N PRO A 224 1.94 10.68 -22.24
CA PRO A 224 0.57 10.25 -22.49
C PRO A 224 -0.40 11.43 -22.43
N THR A 225 -1.43 11.45 -23.29
CA THR A 225 -2.42 12.54 -23.38
C THR A 225 -3.12 12.82 -22.05
N TRP A 226 -3.22 11.83 -21.17
CA TRP A 226 -3.82 11.95 -19.85
C TRP A 226 -2.87 12.54 -18.79
N TRP A 227 -1.58 12.67 -19.10
CA TRP A 227 -0.59 13.22 -18.18
C TRP A 227 -0.90 14.71 -17.93
N PRO A 228 -0.97 15.15 -16.66
CA PRO A 228 -1.33 16.52 -16.35
C PRO A 228 -0.24 17.49 -16.85
N GLU A 229 -0.68 18.67 -17.27
CA GLU A 229 0.23 19.76 -17.62
C GLU A 229 1.16 20.06 -16.44
N PRO A 230 2.45 20.35 -16.68
CA PRO A 230 3.39 20.68 -15.61
C PRO A 230 2.85 21.82 -14.75
N VAL A 231 2.61 21.53 -13.47
CA VAL A 231 2.22 22.54 -12.50
C VAL A 231 3.40 23.49 -12.32
N GLN A 232 3.21 24.75 -12.71
CA GLN A 232 4.22 25.77 -12.47
C GLN A 232 4.34 26.01 -10.96
N ARG A 233 5.54 25.81 -10.41
CA ARG A 233 5.80 26.15 -9.01
C ARG A 233 5.56 27.64 -8.78
N THR A 234 4.86 27.97 -7.70
CA THR A 234 4.78 29.34 -7.21
C THR A 234 6.21 29.83 -6.92
N LYS A 235 6.57 31.00 -7.46
CA LYS A 235 7.96 31.52 -7.45
C LYS A 235 8.47 31.95 -6.07
N VAL A 236 7.75 31.66 -4.99
CA VAL A 236 8.17 32.02 -3.62
C VAL A 236 9.19 31.00 -3.13
N GLN A 237 10.34 30.94 -3.80
CA GLN A 237 11.46 30.15 -3.32
C GLN A 237 11.90 30.71 -1.97
N SER A 238 11.78 29.89 -0.95
CA SER A 238 12.19 30.22 0.41
C SER A 238 13.26 29.22 0.84
N ASP A 239 14.40 29.72 1.31
CA ASP A 239 15.47 28.88 1.88
C ASP A 239 14.94 28.02 3.04
N PHE A 240 13.99 28.57 3.82
CA PHE A 240 13.28 27.86 4.87
C PHE A 240 12.48 26.67 4.31
N GLY A 241 11.79 26.88 3.18
CA GLY A 241 11.04 25.82 2.50
C GLY A 241 11.94 24.69 2.03
N ALA A 242 13.11 25.02 1.47
CA ALA A 242 14.08 24.02 1.02
C ALA A 242 14.62 23.19 2.20
N GLU A 243 14.92 23.81 3.34
CA GLU A 243 15.34 23.10 4.54
C GLU A 243 14.23 22.22 5.13
N ALA A 244 12.99 22.70 5.15
CA ALA A 244 11.83 21.94 5.59
C ALA A 244 11.60 20.69 4.69
N ALA A 245 11.64 20.87 3.36
CA ALA A 245 11.51 19.78 2.41
C ALA A 245 12.64 18.75 2.57
N GLN A 246 13.89 19.22 2.74
CA GLN A 246 15.03 18.34 2.97
C GLN A 246 14.92 17.58 4.30
N THR A 247 14.34 18.18 5.33
CA THR A 247 14.10 17.51 6.62
C THR A 247 13.10 16.37 6.49
N VAL A 248 11.98 16.59 5.77
CA VAL A 248 11.01 15.54 5.47
C VAL A 248 11.65 14.43 4.63
N TRP A 249 12.44 14.80 3.62
CA TRP A 249 13.18 13.85 2.80
C TRP A 249 14.15 12.99 3.62
N ARG A 250 14.92 13.57 4.54
CA ARG A 250 15.80 12.82 5.45
C ARG A 250 15.00 11.83 6.30
N GLY A 251 13.80 12.21 6.75
CA GLY A 251 12.87 11.31 7.43
C GLY A 251 12.50 10.10 6.57
N ILE A 252 12.09 10.33 5.33
CA ILE A 252 11.77 9.27 4.36
C ILE A 252 12.98 8.38 4.07
N SER A 253 14.15 8.97 3.80
CA SER A 253 15.38 8.24 3.50
C SER A 253 15.83 7.37 4.68
N SER A 254 15.82 7.92 5.90
CA SER A 254 16.15 7.16 7.11
C SER A 254 15.17 6.02 7.40
N ALA A 255 13.87 6.22 7.14
CA ALA A 255 12.88 5.14 7.23
C ALA A 255 13.19 4.01 6.23
N ARG A 256 13.58 4.35 5.01
CA ARG A 256 14.00 3.35 4.00
C ARG A 256 15.27 2.62 4.37
N LEU A 257 16.27 3.31 4.92
CA LEU A 257 17.48 2.68 5.45
C LEU A 257 17.15 1.71 6.60
N SER A 258 16.06 1.95 7.34
CA SER A 258 15.52 1.02 8.35
C SER A 258 14.69 -0.13 7.77
N GLY A 259 14.60 -0.26 6.44
CA GLY A 259 13.83 -1.31 5.75
C GLY A 259 12.33 -1.03 5.68
N ARG A 260 11.88 0.21 5.91
CA ARG A 260 10.47 0.60 5.80
C ARG A 260 10.23 1.39 4.52
N ASP A 261 9.26 0.98 3.73
CA ASP A 261 8.80 1.75 2.58
C ASP A 261 8.15 3.08 3.04
N PRO A 262 8.30 4.16 2.27
CA PRO A 262 7.68 5.44 2.61
C PRO A 262 6.17 5.30 2.59
N SER A 263 5.53 5.78 3.66
CA SER A 263 4.07 5.78 3.73
C SER A 263 3.47 6.84 2.82
N LEU A 264 2.23 6.64 2.36
CA LEU A 264 1.51 7.64 1.57
C LEU A 264 1.45 9.01 2.28
N LEU A 265 1.30 9.01 3.61
CA LEU A 265 1.25 10.22 4.42
C LEU A 265 2.58 10.98 4.43
N ASP A 266 3.71 10.26 4.44
CA ASP A 266 5.03 10.90 4.39
C ASP A 266 5.28 11.55 3.03
N LEU A 267 4.85 10.88 1.95
CA LEU A 267 4.93 11.43 0.59
C LEU A 267 3.98 12.60 0.38
N GLN A 268 2.78 12.56 0.96
CA GLN A 268 1.84 13.69 0.94
C GLN A 268 2.40 14.90 1.70
N LYS A 269 3.00 14.69 2.88
CA LYS A 269 3.67 15.77 3.63
C LYS A 269 4.82 16.36 2.84
N LEU A 270 5.63 15.52 2.19
CA LEU A 270 6.73 16.01 1.36
C LEU A 270 6.20 16.92 0.25
N ARG A 271 5.18 16.45 -0.47
CA ARG A 271 4.56 17.19 -1.56
C ARG A 271 3.90 18.48 -1.09
N GLN A 272 3.20 18.45 0.05
CA GLN A 272 2.60 19.64 0.63
C GLN A 272 3.66 20.71 0.93
N VAL A 273 4.79 20.34 1.54
CA VAL A 273 5.89 21.29 1.78
C VAL A 273 6.50 21.79 0.46
N CYS A 274 6.66 20.92 -0.53
CA CYS A 274 7.21 21.33 -1.84
C CYS A 274 6.25 22.28 -2.58
N ASP A 275 4.95 22.06 -2.47
CA ASP A 275 3.90 22.87 -3.08
C ASP A 275 3.76 24.23 -2.38
N ASP A 276 3.65 24.24 -1.04
CA ASP A 276 3.50 25.45 -0.22
C ASP A 276 4.65 26.45 -0.43
N PHE A 277 5.88 25.95 -0.62
CA PHE A 277 7.08 26.77 -0.78
C PHE A 277 7.62 26.82 -2.22
N GLY A 278 6.98 26.14 -3.18
CA GLY A 278 7.49 26.06 -4.56
C GLY A 278 8.94 25.59 -4.66
N VAL A 279 9.36 24.64 -3.81
CA VAL A 279 10.72 24.09 -3.75
C VAL A 279 10.75 22.62 -4.18
N GLY A 280 11.90 22.15 -4.64
CA GLY A 280 12.14 20.72 -4.89
C GLY A 280 13.16 20.15 -3.90
N VAL A 281 13.22 18.83 -3.82
CA VAL A 281 14.16 18.11 -2.96
C VAL A 281 15.43 17.80 -3.73
N SER A 282 16.59 18.09 -3.12
CA SER A 282 17.87 17.62 -3.65
C SER A 282 18.13 16.18 -3.21
N VAL A 283 17.81 15.24 -4.10
CA VAL A 283 18.06 13.80 -3.89
C VAL A 283 19.42 13.41 -4.49
N PRO A 284 20.38 12.95 -3.67
CA PRO A 284 21.76 12.70 -4.12
C PRO A 284 21.89 11.46 -5.02
N SER A 285 21.03 10.46 -4.84
CA SER A 285 21.09 9.21 -5.59
C SER A 285 19.88 9.02 -6.50
N GLY A 286 20.11 8.80 -7.79
CA GLY A 286 19.05 8.47 -8.74
C GLY A 286 18.28 7.20 -8.38
N THR A 287 18.95 6.19 -7.80
CA THR A 287 18.29 4.93 -7.40
C THR A 287 17.35 5.13 -6.22
N GLU A 288 17.70 6.01 -5.28
CA GLU A 288 16.83 6.36 -4.16
C GLU A 288 15.61 7.11 -4.62
N ARG A 289 15.81 8.08 -5.53
CA ARG A 289 14.76 8.86 -6.17
C ARG A 289 13.74 7.96 -6.85
N ASP A 290 14.21 7.05 -7.70
CA ASP A 290 13.36 6.12 -8.44
C ASP A 290 12.61 5.17 -7.52
N ALA A 291 13.25 4.72 -6.44
CA ALA A 291 12.60 3.83 -5.50
C ALA A 291 11.51 4.55 -4.69
N VAL A 292 11.72 5.79 -4.28
CA VAL A 292 10.66 6.60 -3.64
C VAL A 292 9.53 6.88 -4.64
N MET A 293 9.84 7.15 -5.91
CA MET A 293 8.83 7.25 -6.96
C MET A 293 8.01 5.98 -7.12
N ARG A 294 8.65 4.79 -7.15
CA ARG A 294 7.92 3.51 -7.21
C ARG A 294 6.97 3.34 -6.04
N SER A 295 7.42 3.67 -4.83
CA SER A 295 6.56 3.61 -3.64
C SER A 295 5.39 4.60 -3.71
N GLY A 296 5.63 5.82 -4.21
CA GLY A 296 4.58 6.82 -4.41
C GLY A 296 3.56 6.42 -5.48
N VAL A 297 4.03 5.92 -6.62
CA VAL A 297 3.18 5.37 -7.68
C VAL A 297 2.34 4.21 -7.14
N LYS A 298 2.95 3.25 -6.43
CA LYS A 298 2.23 2.13 -5.83
C LYS A 298 1.14 2.61 -4.87
N ALA A 299 1.48 3.54 -3.97
CA ALA A 299 0.53 4.09 -3.00
C ALA A 299 -0.63 4.85 -3.68
N ALA A 300 -0.36 5.58 -4.77
CA ALA A 300 -1.38 6.27 -5.54
C ALA A 300 -2.34 5.27 -6.22
N VAL A 301 -1.80 4.21 -6.83
CA VAL A 301 -2.59 3.15 -7.48
C VAL A 301 -3.42 2.38 -6.43
N ASP A 302 -2.83 2.00 -5.29
CA ASP A 302 -3.54 1.33 -4.19
C ASP A 302 -4.69 2.20 -3.63
N ALA A 303 -4.49 3.52 -3.54
CA ALA A 303 -5.52 4.46 -3.09
C ALA A 303 -6.70 4.56 -4.07
N VAL A 304 -6.43 4.52 -5.38
CA VAL A 304 -7.48 4.49 -6.42
C VAL A 304 -8.25 3.17 -6.41
N GLU A 305 -7.54 2.04 -6.36
CA GLU A 305 -8.13 0.70 -6.36
C GLU A 305 -9.10 0.51 -5.19
N SER A 306 -8.66 0.86 -3.98
CA SER A 306 -9.46 0.76 -2.76
C SER A 306 -10.70 1.66 -2.77
N GLY A 307 -10.77 2.65 -3.66
CA GLY A 307 -11.82 3.67 -3.65
C GLY A 307 -11.73 4.59 -2.44
N SER A 308 -10.62 4.53 -1.70
CA SER A 308 -10.30 5.46 -0.62
C SER A 308 -9.76 6.77 -1.21
N GLY A 309 -10.41 7.28 -2.26
CA GLY A 309 -10.15 8.60 -2.84
C GLY A 309 -10.25 9.72 -1.79
N GLY A 310 -10.96 9.45 -0.70
CA GLY A 310 -11.00 10.29 0.50
C GLY A 310 -9.73 10.28 1.38
N THR A 311 -8.70 9.48 1.10
CA THR A 311 -7.38 9.58 1.75
C THR A 311 -6.34 10.27 0.87
N LEU A 312 -6.65 10.44 -0.43
CA LEU A 312 -6.07 11.46 -1.30
C LEU A 312 -6.88 12.78 -1.18
N THR A 313 -7.43 13.06 0.01
CA THR A 313 -8.40 14.14 0.22
C THR A 313 -7.88 15.51 -0.25
N SER A 314 -8.75 16.16 -1.02
CA SER A 314 -8.91 17.60 -1.27
C SER A 314 -8.11 18.27 -2.38
N VAL A 315 -6.92 17.79 -2.82
CA VAL A 315 -6.08 18.64 -3.71
C VAL A 315 -5.52 17.93 -4.96
N SER A 316 -5.60 16.60 -5.10
CA SER A 316 -4.98 15.95 -6.28
C SER A 316 -5.56 14.60 -6.67
N SER A 317 -5.94 14.45 -7.95
CA SER A 317 -6.09 13.16 -8.62
C SER A 317 -4.79 12.35 -8.54
N ALA A 318 -4.85 11.01 -8.60
CA ALA A 318 -3.65 10.16 -8.60
C ALA A 318 -2.61 10.59 -9.64
N ARG A 319 -3.07 11.05 -10.82
CA ARG A 319 -2.23 11.63 -11.87
C ARG A 319 -1.46 12.86 -11.40
N SER A 320 -2.17 13.85 -10.85
CA SER A 320 -1.55 15.07 -10.33
C SER A 320 -0.63 14.78 -9.15
N PHE A 321 -0.96 13.80 -8.30
CA PHE A 321 -0.07 13.35 -7.22
C PHE A 321 1.25 12.83 -7.74
N VAL A 322 1.22 11.90 -8.70
CA VAL A 322 2.44 11.31 -9.26
C VAL A 322 3.24 12.35 -10.05
N SER A 323 2.58 13.23 -10.82
CA SER A 323 3.28 14.27 -11.58
C SER A 323 3.93 15.32 -10.68
N GLY A 324 3.26 15.75 -9.62
CA GLY A 324 3.84 16.65 -8.63
C GLY A 324 4.99 16.01 -7.88
N LEU A 325 4.84 14.75 -7.45
CA LEU A 325 5.94 14.01 -6.82
C LEU A 325 7.16 13.85 -7.75
N ALA A 326 6.93 13.62 -9.05
CA ALA A 326 8.00 13.57 -10.04
C ALA A 326 8.75 14.90 -10.12
N LEU A 327 8.02 16.02 -10.14
CA LEU A 327 8.59 17.37 -10.13
C LEU A 327 9.37 17.65 -8.84
N ASP A 328 8.84 17.28 -7.68
CA ASP A 328 9.46 17.46 -6.35
C ASP A 328 10.77 16.69 -6.21
N LEU A 329 10.82 15.47 -6.74
CA LEU A 329 11.99 14.61 -6.70
C LEU A 329 12.97 14.86 -7.85
N GLY A 330 12.60 15.64 -8.86
CA GLY A 330 13.40 15.87 -10.06
C GLY A 330 13.48 14.65 -10.97
N VAL A 331 12.39 13.91 -11.12
CA VAL A 331 12.25 12.75 -11.99
C VAL A 331 11.62 13.21 -13.29
N GLU A 332 12.14 12.73 -14.41
CA GLU A 332 11.59 13.03 -15.72
C GLU A 332 10.11 12.59 -15.80
N PRO A 333 9.21 13.43 -16.32
CA PRO A 333 7.78 13.13 -16.33
C PRO A 333 7.44 11.90 -17.15
N GLU A 334 8.15 11.65 -18.25
CA GLU A 334 7.99 10.44 -19.08
C GLU A 334 8.32 9.17 -18.31
N ARG A 335 9.41 9.23 -17.53
CA ARG A 335 9.82 8.13 -16.66
C ARG A 335 8.80 7.89 -15.55
N ALA A 336 8.25 8.95 -14.97
CA ALA A 336 7.18 8.81 -13.99
C ALA A 336 5.89 8.25 -14.61
N ALA A 337 5.55 8.65 -15.84
CA ALA A 337 4.39 8.17 -16.58
C ALA A 337 4.48 6.69 -16.92
N THR A 338 5.63 6.24 -17.41
CA THR A 338 5.90 4.82 -17.69
C THR A 338 5.85 3.97 -16.41
N MET A 339 6.41 4.45 -15.29
CA MET A 339 6.29 3.78 -13.99
C MET A 339 4.83 3.65 -13.54
N LEU A 340 4.01 4.69 -13.76
CA LEU A 340 2.59 4.68 -13.43
C LEU A 340 1.81 3.71 -14.32
N ALA A 341 2.03 3.74 -15.64
CA ALA A 341 1.39 2.82 -16.59
C ALA A 341 1.73 1.36 -16.27
N ALA A 342 3.01 1.05 -16.03
CA ALA A 342 3.46 -0.28 -15.62
C ALA A 342 2.80 -0.73 -14.30
N ALA A 343 2.68 0.16 -13.32
CA ALA A 343 2.01 -0.16 -12.05
C ALA A 343 0.51 -0.43 -12.22
N VAL A 344 -0.18 0.33 -13.05
CA VAL A 344 -1.59 0.09 -13.39
C VAL A 344 -1.75 -1.27 -14.08
N ALA A 345 -0.91 -1.59 -15.05
CA ALA A 345 -0.94 -2.86 -15.76
C ALA A 345 -0.69 -4.06 -14.82
N ALA A 346 0.31 -3.97 -13.94
CA ALA A 346 0.59 -4.99 -12.92
C ALA A 346 -0.60 -5.19 -11.98
N LYS A 347 -1.28 -4.11 -11.59
CA LYS A 347 -2.50 -4.19 -10.77
C LYS A 347 -3.67 -4.79 -11.50
N CYS A 348 -3.92 -4.40 -12.75
CA CYS A 348 -4.95 -5.01 -13.58
C CYS A 348 -4.74 -6.52 -13.69
N ARG A 349 -3.51 -6.96 -13.95
CA ARG A 349 -3.16 -8.39 -13.94
C ARG A 349 -3.49 -9.06 -12.61
N GLY A 350 -3.10 -8.44 -11.49
CA GLY A 350 -3.41 -8.95 -10.14
C GLY A 350 -4.90 -9.06 -9.88
N SER A 351 -5.69 -8.04 -10.23
CA SER A 351 -7.15 -8.02 -10.10
C SER A 351 -7.80 -9.10 -10.96
N ILE A 352 -7.35 -9.29 -12.20
CA ILE A 352 -7.84 -10.34 -13.11
C ILE A 352 -7.56 -11.72 -12.53
N LEU A 353 -6.31 -12.02 -12.16
CA LEU A 353 -5.95 -13.31 -11.58
C LEU A 353 -6.71 -13.59 -10.27
N GLY A 354 -6.85 -12.56 -9.42
CA GLY A 354 -7.64 -12.63 -8.20
C GLY A 354 -9.13 -12.84 -8.46
N ALA A 355 -9.69 -12.25 -9.51
CA ALA A 355 -11.07 -12.47 -9.93
C ALA A 355 -11.25 -13.87 -10.52
N THR A 356 -10.32 -14.36 -11.34
CA THR A 356 -10.33 -15.73 -11.88
C THR A 356 -10.33 -16.78 -10.76
N ALA A 357 -9.49 -16.59 -9.74
CA ALA A 357 -9.44 -17.51 -8.60
C ALA A 357 -10.78 -17.59 -7.87
N ARG A 358 -11.47 -16.45 -7.72
CA ARG A 358 -12.79 -16.37 -7.07
C ARG A 358 -13.91 -16.91 -7.95
N LEU A 359 -13.86 -16.66 -9.26
CA LEU A 359 -14.76 -17.25 -10.25
C LEU A 359 -14.70 -18.79 -10.19
N ARG A 360 -13.49 -19.36 -10.14
CA ARG A 360 -13.30 -20.81 -9.96
C ARG A 360 -13.81 -21.33 -8.62
N ALA A 361 -13.82 -20.49 -7.59
CA ALA A 361 -14.38 -20.80 -6.28
C ALA A 361 -15.89 -20.52 -6.16
N GLN A 362 -16.55 -20.11 -7.25
CA GLN A 362 -17.97 -19.71 -7.29
C GLN A 362 -18.31 -18.54 -6.34
N ASP A 363 -17.34 -17.66 -6.07
CA ASP A 363 -17.53 -16.41 -5.32
C ASP A 363 -17.64 -15.22 -6.29
N ASP A 364 -18.81 -15.10 -6.93
CA ASP A 364 -19.07 -14.06 -7.92
C ASP A 364 -19.02 -12.66 -7.30
N LEU A 365 -19.50 -12.49 -6.06
CA LEU A 365 -19.45 -11.20 -5.36
C LEU A 365 -18.01 -10.77 -5.07
N GLY A 366 -17.15 -11.69 -4.68
CA GLY A 366 -15.74 -11.43 -4.48
C GLY A 366 -15.02 -11.12 -5.80
N ALA A 367 -15.38 -11.80 -6.90
CA ALA A 367 -14.86 -11.51 -8.23
C ALA A 367 -15.26 -10.11 -8.70
N ILE A 368 -16.56 -9.75 -8.59
CA ILE A 368 -17.09 -8.41 -8.89
C ILE A 368 -16.35 -7.33 -8.08
N ARG A 369 -16.07 -7.58 -6.79
CA ARG A 369 -15.34 -6.61 -5.95
C ARG A 369 -13.91 -6.38 -6.46
N ALA A 370 -13.21 -7.43 -6.89
CA ALA A 370 -11.87 -7.29 -7.47
C ALA A 370 -11.91 -6.53 -8.81
N LEU A 371 -12.88 -6.86 -9.66
CA LEU A 371 -13.09 -6.20 -10.95
C LEU A 371 -13.51 -4.73 -10.80
N LYS A 372 -14.25 -4.38 -9.75
CA LYS A 372 -14.60 -3.00 -9.42
C LYS A 372 -13.37 -2.14 -9.09
N GLY A 373 -12.37 -2.73 -8.43
CA GLY A 373 -11.08 -2.07 -8.21
C GLY A 373 -10.37 -1.75 -9.53
N MET A 374 -10.36 -2.72 -10.46
CA MET A 374 -9.83 -2.53 -11.81
C MET A 374 -10.59 -1.47 -12.62
N SER A 375 -11.92 -1.44 -12.58
CA SER A 375 -12.73 -0.39 -13.23
C SER A 375 -12.36 1.02 -12.75
N ARG A 376 -12.19 1.21 -11.43
CA ARG A 376 -11.73 2.49 -10.88
C ARG A 376 -10.34 2.88 -11.37
N LEU A 377 -9.42 1.91 -11.45
CA LEU A 377 -8.08 2.14 -11.97
C LEU A 377 -8.10 2.59 -13.42
N LEU A 378 -8.83 1.87 -14.28
CA LEU A 378 -8.93 2.20 -15.70
C LEU A 378 -9.64 3.54 -15.93
N ALA A 379 -10.65 3.87 -15.12
CA ALA A 379 -11.33 5.16 -15.19
C ALA A 379 -10.42 6.33 -14.75
N ALA A 380 -9.68 6.15 -13.64
CA ALA A 380 -8.80 7.18 -13.11
C ALA A 380 -7.49 7.31 -13.90
N LEU A 381 -6.99 6.22 -14.49
CA LEU A 381 -5.70 6.11 -15.17
C LEU A 381 -5.88 5.30 -16.46
N PRO A 382 -6.55 5.88 -17.48
CA PRO A 382 -6.82 5.19 -18.73
C PRO A 382 -5.49 4.97 -19.46
N PRO A 383 -5.06 3.71 -19.67
CA PRO A 383 -3.98 3.45 -20.59
C PRO A 383 -4.39 3.86 -22.01
N ALA A 384 -3.42 4.10 -22.88
CA ALA A 384 -3.70 4.31 -24.29
C ALA A 384 -4.35 3.05 -24.89
N GLU A 385 -5.25 3.21 -25.85
CA GLU A 385 -5.76 2.07 -26.63
C GLU A 385 -4.60 1.40 -27.34
N GLY A 386 -4.53 0.06 -27.29
CA GLY A 386 -3.41 -0.69 -27.86
C GLY A 386 -2.08 -0.48 -27.12
N SER A 387 -2.13 -0.12 -25.83
CA SER A 387 -0.92 0.08 -25.03
C SER A 387 -0.12 -1.22 -24.91
N ALA A 388 1.21 -1.11 -25.05
CA ALA A 388 2.10 -2.24 -24.90
C ALA A 388 1.99 -2.90 -23.52
N GLU A 389 1.66 -2.11 -22.50
CA GLU A 389 1.47 -2.56 -21.12
C GLU A 389 0.24 -3.46 -20.98
N LEU A 390 -0.89 -3.11 -21.60
CA LEU A 390 -2.09 -3.97 -21.58
C LEU A 390 -1.93 -5.21 -22.45
N GLY A 391 -1.27 -5.10 -23.61
CA GLY A 391 -0.90 -6.25 -24.42
C GLY A 391 -0.07 -7.26 -23.63
N LEU A 392 0.89 -6.78 -22.84
CA LEU A 392 1.70 -7.64 -21.97
C LEU A 392 0.85 -8.29 -20.86
N VAL A 393 -0.14 -7.58 -20.31
CA VAL A 393 -1.11 -8.20 -19.38
C VAL A 393 -1.85 -9.35 -20.05
N ALA A 394 -2.42 -9.12 -21.22
CA ALA A 394 -3.15 -10.13 -21.99
C ALA A 394 -2.29 -11.37 -22.31
N ASP A 395 -1.07 -11.16 -22.81
CA ASP A 395 -0.12 -12.23 -23.15
C ASP A 395 0.21 -13.09 -21.93
N THR A 396 0.37 -12.45 -20.77
CA THR A 396 0.70 -13.17 -19.53
C THR A 396 -0.47 -13.91 -18.90
N LEU A 397 -1.71 -13.61 -19.31
CA LEU A 397 -2.92 -14.30 -18.87
C LEU A 397 -3.19 -15.57 -19.68
N GLY A 398 -2.83 -15.59 -20.97
CA GLY A 398 -3.01 -16.73 -21.88
C GLY A 398 -2.68 -18.11 -21.27
N PRO A 399 -1.51 -18.31 -20.64
CA PRO A 399 -1.16 -19.60 -20.05
C PRO A 399 -1.87 -19.92 -18.71
N ARG A 400 -2.56 -18.97 -18.08
CA ARG A 400 -3.13 -19.12 -16.72
C ARG A 400 -4.65 -19.08 -16.67
N VAL A 401 -5.30 -18.48 -17.68
CA VAL A 401 -6.74 -18.23 -17.72
C VAL A 401 -7.31 -18.69 -19.07
N LYS A 402 -8.28 -19.59 -19.03
CA LYS A 402 -8.92 -20.12 -20.26
C LYS A 402 -9.70 -19.02 -20.97
N LEU A 403 -9.87 -19.14 -22.29
CA LEU A 403 -10.68 -18.18 -23.07
C LEU A 403 -12.08 -17.99 -22.48
N SER A 404 -12.77 -19.10 -22.17
CA SER A 404 -14.11 -19.08 -21.57
C SER A 404 -14.16 -18.38 -20.21
N GLU A 405 -13.09 -18.49 -19.41
CA GLU A 405 -13.00 -17.79 -18.12
C GLU A 405 -12.82 -16.29 -18.33
N ARG A 406 -12.08 -15.87 -19.36
CA ARG A 406 -11.90 -14.45 -19.70
C ARG A 406 -13.20 -13.82 -20.18
N GLU A 407 -13.98 -14.54 -21.00
CA GLU A 407 -15.31 -14.11 -21.43
C GLU A 407 -16.26 -13.93 -20.24
N ALA A 408 -16.33 -14.92 -19.34
CA ALA A 408 -17.13 -14.83 -18.12
C ALA A 408 -16.69 -13.67 -17.21
N LEU A 409 -15.38 -13.40 -17.11
CA LEU A 409 -14.87 -12.25 -16.37
C LEU A 409 -15.29 -10.92 -17.00
N LEU A 410 -15.36 -10.83 -18.34
CA LEU A 410 -15.84 -9.62 -19.01
C LEU A 410 -17.34 -9.40 -18.79
N GLU A 411 -18.14 -10.46 -18.72
CA GLU A 411 -19.55 -10.38 -18.35
C GLU A 411 -19.72 -9.90 -16.89
N LEU A 412 -18.96 -10.47 -15.95
CA LEU A 412 -18.95 -10.00 -14.56
C LEU A 412 -18.45 -8.55 -14.45
N TYR A 413 -17.45 -8.18 -15.24
CA TYR A 413 -16.95 -6.81 -15.31
C TYR A 413 -18.05 -5.83 -15.71
N ALA A 414 -18.93 -6.21 -16.65
CA ALA A 414 -20.09 -5.41 -17.05
C ALA A 414 -20.99 -5.01 -15.88
N THR A 415 -21.10 -5.89 -14.88
CA THR A 415 -21.91 -5.65 -13.68
C THR A 415 -21.18 -4.80 -12.64
N ALA A 416 -19.84 -4.83 -12.66
CA ALA A 416 -18.98 -4.11 -11.74
C ALA A 416 -18.68 -2.68 -12.21
N ASP A 417 -18.65 -2.48 -13.54
CA ASP A 417 -18.30 -1.23 -14.20
C ASP A 417 -19.46 -0.24 -14.21
N VAL A 418 -19.15 1.04 -14.08
CA VAL A 418 -20.10 2.15 -14.10
C VAL A 418 -19.77 3.12 -15.25
N GLY A 419 -18.74 2.85 -16.06
CA GLY A 419 -18.25 3.76 -17.12
C GLY A 419 -17.95 3.10 -18.46
N GLU A 420 -17.22 3.82 -19.31
CA GLU A 420 -16.81 3.39 -20.67
C GLU A 420 -15.51 2.58 -20.68
N THR A 421 -15.15 1.94 -19.57
CA THR A 421 -13.86 1.24 -19.42
C THR A 421 -13.86 -0.19 -19.93
N ARG A 422 -15.03 -0.68 -20.37
CA ARG A 422 -15.22 -2.03 -20.91
C ARG A 422 -14.30 -2.34 -22.09
N ALA A 423 -14.08 -1.40 -23.01
CA ALA A 423 -13.24 -1.62 -24.19
C ALA A 423 -11.79 -1.93 -23.75
N THR A 424 -11.25 -1.08 -22.88
CA THR A 424 -9.92 -1.25 -22.28
C THR A 424 -9.80 -2.52 -21.44
N ALA A 425 -10.85 -2.88 -20.69
CA ALA A 425 -10.89 -4.13 -19.93
C ALA A 425 -10.88 -5.37 -20.84
N SER A 426 -11.55 -5.31 -21.99
CA SER A 426 -11.55 -6.41 -22.97
C SER A 426 -10.19 -6.59 -23.64
N GLU A 427 -9.44 -5.49 -23.86
CA GLU A 427 -8.04 -5.53 -24.30
C GLU A 427 -7.15 -6.16 -23.24
N ALA A 428 -7.26 -5.74 -21.97
CA ALA A 428 -6.49 -6.29 -20.87
C ALA A 428 -6.73 -7.80 -20.65
N LEU A 429 -7.93 -8.30 -20.97
CA LEU A 429 -8.27 -9.72 -20.94
C LEU A 429 -7.78 -10.48 -22.19
N GLY A 430 -7.27 -9.80 -23.21
CA GLY A 430 -6.85 -10.41 -24.48
C GLY A 430 -8.03 -10.95 -25.28
N LEU A 431 -9.20 -10.31 -25.20
CA LEU A 431 -10.40 -10.63 -25.98
C LEU A 431 -10.52 -9.73 -27.22
N ARG A 432 -9.80 -8.62 -27.26
CA ARG A 432 -9.56 -7.81 -28.46
C ARG A 432 -8.10 -7.94 -28.85
N SER A 433 -7.83 -8.16 -30.13
CA SER A 433 -6.49 -7.96 -30.69
C SER A 433 -6.24 -6.46 -30.81
N SER A 434 -5.15 -5.98 -30.20
CA SER A 434 -4.59 -4.65 -30.42
C SER A 434 -4.14 -4.45 -31.86
#